data_AF-A0A1E4RCM8-F1
#
_entry.id   AF-A0A1E4RCM8-F1
#
_cell.length_a   1.000
_cell.length_b   1.000
_cell.length_c   1.000
_cell.angle_alpha   90.00
_cell.angle_beta   90.00
_cell.angle_gamma   90.00
#
_symmetry.space_group_name_H-M   'P 1'
#
loop_
_entity.id
_entity.type
_entity.pdbx_description
1 polymer ?
#
loop_
_entity_poly.entity_id
_entity_poly.type
_entity_poly.pdbx_seq_one_letter_code
_entity_poly.pdbx_strand_id
1 'polypeptide(L)'
;MTKLKTLIKNLQTELSIINEATVKTHLSKELTKQLAVLEYKKLQLIKLNKPVEEISEEISNLSSNLKVKPPKINEDLHEKLVNNESPNLNQLSNIINYLKSQRIYTELVERYNPGLAMDQEDKIRRTANRVGLSIPETK
;
A
#
# COMPACT_ATOMS: atom_id res chain seq x y z
N MET A 1 21.34 -25.24 13.47
CA MET A 1 21.39 -23.80 13.11
C MET A 1 21.39 -22.99 14.40
N THR A 2 22.24 -21.99 14.54
CA THR A 2 22.30 -21.10 15.71
C THR A 2 20.98 -20.32 15.86
N LYS A 3 20.43 -20.24 17.07
CA LYS A 3 19.15 -19.56 17.40
C LYS A 3 19.07 -18.13 16.85
N LEU A 4 20.20 -17.41 16.80
CA LEU A 4 20.29 -16.08 16.21
C LEU A 4 19.95 -16.08 14.71
N LYS A 5 20.51 -17.03 13.93
CA LYS A 5 20.29 -17.13 12.48
C LYS A 5 18.81 -17.38 12.16
N THR A 6 18.14 -18.20 12.97
CA THR A 6 16.70 -18.47 12.80
C THR A 6 15.86 -17.23 13.10
N LEU A 7 16.21 -16.46 14.15
CA LEU A 7 15.50 -15.22 14.48
C LEU A 7 15.69 -14.15 13.40
N ILE A 8 16.91 -13.97 12.89
CA ILE A 8 17.18 -13.02 11.81
C ILE A 8 16.40 -13.39 10.55
N LYS A 9 16.37 -14.68 10.18
CA LYS A 9 15.56 -15.14 9.05
C LYS A 9 14.09 -14.81 9.23
N ASN A 10 13.53 -15.07 10.42
CA ASN A 10 12.12 -14.77 10.72
C ASN A 10 11.84 -13.25 10.66
N LEU A 11 12.77 -12.44 11.16
CA LEU A 11 12.68 -10.98 11.07
C LEU A 11 12.65 -10.54 9.60
N GLN A 12 13.59 -11.02 8.78
CA GLN A 12 13.65 -10.69 7.35
C GLN A 12 12.37 -11.10 6.61
N THR A 13 11.81 -12.27 6.91
CA THR A 13 10.55 -12.71 6.29
C THR A 13 9.38 -11.81 6.67
N GLU A 14 9.21 -11.46 7.94
CA GLU A 14 8.11 -10.57 8.37
C GLU A 14 8.28 -9.16 7.80
N LEU A 15 9.51 -8.64 7.76
CA LEU A 15 9.79 -7.35 7.13
C LEU A 15 9.46 -7.38 5.62
N SER A 16 9.81 -8.46 4.91
CA SER A 16 9.50 -8.59 3.47
C SER A 16 8.01 -8.53 3.21
N ILE A 17 7.22 -9.27 3.99
CA ILE A 17 5.76 -9.29 3.89
C ILE A 17 5.18 -7.89 4.11
N ILE A 18 5.64 -7.19 5.16
CA ILE A 18 5.17 -5.84 5.48
C ILE A 18 5.54 -4.86 4.36
N ASN A 19 6.75 -4.94 3.82
CA ASN A 19 7.22 -4.08 2.74
C ASN A 19 6.43 -4.32 1.45
N GLU A 20 6.18 -5.57 1.08
CA GLU A 20 5.35 -5.93 -0.08
C GLU A 20 3.94 -5.33 0.01
N ALA A 21 3.30 -5.47 1.18
CA ALA A 21 1.99 -4.88 1.44
C ALA A 21 2.03 -3.35 1.37
N THR A 22 3.03 -2.74 2.02
CA THR A 22 3.22 -1.27 2.06
C THR A 22 3.40 -0.71 0.65
N VAL A 23 4.30 -1.29 -0.13
CA VAL A 23 4.57 -0.88 -1.52
C VAL A 23 3.31 -0.97 -2.36
N LYS A 24 2.53 -2.05 -2.25
CA LYS A 24 1.24 -2.18 -2.96
C LYS A 24 0.29 -1.02 -2.63
N THR A 25 0.16 -0.64 -1.36
CA THR A 25 -0.70 0.47 -0.95
C THR A 25 -0.20 1.84 -1.41
N HIS A 26 1.11 2.07 -1.43
CA HIS A 26 1.67 3.32 -1.94
C HIS A 26 1.53 3.42 -3.46
N LEU A 27 1.75 2.32 -4.18
CA LEU A 27 1.60 2.29 -5.62
C LEU A 27 0.16 2.57 -6.06
N SER A 28 -0.83 1.98 -5.38
CA SER A 28 -2.23 2.28 -5.71
C SER A 28 -2.58 3.75 -5.48
N LYS A 29 -2.08 4.35 -4.39
CA LYS A 29 -2.27 5.78 -4.10
C LYS A 29 -1.53 6.71 -5.07
N GLU A 30 -0.32 6.35 -5.46
CA GLU A 30 0.44 7.15 -6.42
C GLU A 30 -0.20 7.08 -7.81
N LEU A 31 -0.74 5.92 -8.21
CA LEU A 31 -1.51 5.79 -9.43
C LEU A 31 -2.76 6.68 -9.42
N THR A 32 -3.59 6.61 -8.37
CA THR A 32 -4.80 7.44 -8.32
C THR A 32 -4.47 8.92 -8.40
N LYS A 33 -3.38 9.35 -7.76
CA LYS A 33 -2.86 10.72 -7.86
C LYS A 33 -2.43 11.07 -9.29
N GLN A 34 -1.66 10.22 -9.95
CA GLN A 34 -1.20 10.46 -11.33
C GLN A 34 -2.37 10.54 -12.31
N LEU A 35 -3.34 9.64 -12.20
CA LEU A 35 -4.56 9.66 -13.00
C LEU A 35 -5.34 10.96 -12.79
N ALA A 36 -5.56 11.37 -11.54
CA ALA A 36 -6.26 12.62 -11.24
C ALA A 36 -5.56 13.85 -11.83
N VAL A 37 -4.22 13.88 -11.81
CA VAL A 37 -3.43 14.96 -12.43
C VAL A 37 -3.63 14.99 -13.95
N LEU A 38 -3.62 13.83 -14.62
CA LEU A 38 -3.84 13.75 -16.06
C LEU A 38 -5.27 14.11 -16.45
N GLU A 39 -6.26 13.66 -15.69
CA GLU A 39 -7.67 14.03 -15.89
C GLU A 39 -7.87 15.53 -15.77
N TYR A 40 -7.27 16.16 -14.75
CA TYR A 40 -7.29 17.61 -14.59
C TYR A 40 -6.65 18.33 -15.79
N LYS A 41 -5.48 17.85 -16.25
CA LYS A 41 -4.79 18.41 -17.43
C LYS A 41 -5.64 18.27 -18.69
N LYS A 42 -6.29 17.12 -18.87
CA LYS A 42 -7.27 16.87 -19.95
C LYS A 42 -8.42 17.88 -19.91
N LEU A 43 -9.04 18.09 -18.74
CA LEU A 43 -10.10 19.09 -18.57
C LEU A 43 -9.62 20.52 -18.89
N GLN A 44 -8.38 20.85 -18.53
CA GLN A 44 -7.79 22.15 -18.85
C GLN A 44 -7.61 22.34 -20.36
N LEU A 45 -7.14 21.32 -21.09
CA LEU A 45 -6.99 21.40 -22.55
C LEU A 45 -8.34 21.50 -23.27
N ILE A 46 -9.36 20.76 -22.81
CA ILE A 46 -10.73 20.87 -23.33
C ILE A 46 -11.25 22.30 -23.17
N LYS A 47 -11.05 22.93 -22.01
CA LYS A 47 -11.43 24.34 -21.78
C LYS A 47 -10.71 25.31 -22.72
N LEU A 48 -9.49 24.98 -23.13
CA LEU A 48 -8.67 25.78 -24.04
C LEU A 48 -8.89 25.41 -25.52
N ASN A 49 -9.80 24.48 -25.84
CA ASN A 49 -10.02 23.90 -27.17
C ASN A 49 -8.72 23.40 -27.84
N LYS A 50 -7.82 22.82 -27.04
CA LYS A 50 -6.56 22.20 -27.50
C LYS A 50 -6.74 20.69 -27.69
N PRO A 51 -5.91 20.04 -28.54
CA PRO A 51 -5.94 18.59 -28.71
C PRO A 51 -5.70 17.87 -27.38
N VAL A 52 -6.34 16.71 -27.20
CA VAL A 52 -6.42 15.94 -25.94
C VAL A 52 -5.94 14.50 -26.13
N GLU A 53 -5.67 14.11 -27.37
CA GLU A 53 -5.38 12.74 -27.80
C GLU A 53 -4.19 12.16 -27.02
N GLU A 54 -3.09 12.91 -26.89
CA GLU A 54 -1.89 12.47 -26.16
C GLU A 54 -2.17 12.14 -24.68
N ILE A 55 -2.96 12.97 -23.99
CA ILE A 55 -3.29 12.74 -22.58
C ILE A 55 -4.25 11.55 -22.45
N SER A 56 -5.16 11.39 -23.41
CA SER A 56 -6.08 10.24 -23.41
C SER A 56 -5.34 8.92 -23.59
N GLU A 57 -4.31 8.90 -24.44
CA GLU A 57 -3.41 7.77 -24.61
C GLU A 57 -2.57 7.53 -23.34
N GLU A 58 -2.07 8.58 -22.70
CA GLU A 58 -1.30 8.50 -21.46
C GLU A 58 -2.11 7.89 -20.30
N ILE A 59 -3.37 8.32 -20.12
CA ILE A 59 -4.32 7.74 -19.16
C ILE A 59 -4.53 6.24 -19.44
N SER A 60 -4.75 5.88 -20.70
CA SER A 60 -4.92 4.48 -21.13
C SER A 60 -3.67 3.64 -20.83
N ASN A 61 -2.49 4.17 -21.16
CA ASN A 61 -1.21 3.48 -21.00
C ASN A 61 -0.82 3.27 -19.53
N LEU A 62 -1.07 4.27 -18.67
CA LEU A 62 -0.80 4.14 -17.23
C LEU A 62 -1.62 3.04 -16.56
N SER A 63 -2.88 2.84 -16.98
CA SER A 63 -3.72 1.76 -16.46
C SER A 63 -3.15 0.36 -16.71
N SER A 64 -2.36 0.19 -17.77
CA SER A 64 -1.88 -1.10 -18.24
C SER A 64 -0.53 -1.56 -17.63
N ASN A 65 0.30 -0.62 -17.15
CA ASN A 65 1.72 -0.89 -16.84
C ASN A 65 2.05 -1.13 -15.34
N LEU A 66 1.10 -1.61 -14.54
CA LEU A 66 1.28 -1.76 -13.08
C LEU A 66 1.94 -3.08 -12.63
N LYS A 67 3.19 -3.31 -13.02
CA LYS A 67 4.00 -4.36 -12.38
C LYS A 67 5.30 -3.78 -11.84
N VAL A 68 5.21 -3.10 -10.69
CA VAL A 68 6.39 -2.69 -9.93
C VAL A 68 6.73 -3.79 -8.94
N LYS A 69 7.93 -4.34 -9.05
CA LYS A 69 8.47 -5.30 -8.08
C LYS A 69 8.86 -4.52 -6.81
N PRO A 70 8.45 -4.96 -5.61
CA PRO A 70 8.83 -4.29 -4.38
C PRO A 70 10.36 -4.30 -4.20
N PRO A 71 10.96 -3.20 -3.70
CA PRO A 71 12.38 -3.17 -3.41
C PRO A 71 12.70 -4.25 -2.38
N LYS A 72 13.79 -5.00 -2.61
CA LYS A 72 14.26 -5.98 -1.64
C LYS A 72 14.77 -5.25 -0.40
N ILE A 73 14.47 -5.80 0.77
CA ILE A 73 14.99 -5.29 2.03
C ILE A 73 16.47 -5.66 2.13
N ASN A 74 17.32 -4.70 2.49
CA ASN A 74 18.76 -4.92 2.60
C ASN A 74 19.07 -6.10 3.52
N GLU A 75 19.70 -7.13 2.96
CA GLU A 75 20.07 -8.36 3.65
C GLU A 75 21.18 -8.14 4.70
N ASP A 76 21.87 -7.00 4.61
CA ASP A 76 22.94 -6.49 5.50
C ASP A 76 22.54 -6.38 6.97
N LEU A 77 21.25 -6.47 7.28
CA LEU A 77 20.77 -6.58 8.67
C LEU A 77 21.44 -7.74 9.41
N HIS A 78 21.68 -8.86 8.73
CA HIS A 78 22.36 -10.01 9.34
C HIS A 78 23.79 -9.66 9.75
N GLU A 79 24.55 -9.00 8.87
CA GLU A 79 25.93 -8.59 9.12
C GLU A 79 26.00 -7.56 10.26
N LYS A 80 25.12 -6.56 10.24
CA LYS A 80 25.06 -5.53 11.29
C LYS A 80 24.68 -6.10 12.67
N LEU A 81 23.76 -7.08 12.72
CA LEU A 81 23.33 -7.70 13.98
C LEU A 81 24.36 -8.69 14.54
N VAL A 82 25.15 -9.32 13.67
CA VAL A 82 26.24 -10.23 14.07
C VAL A 82 27.48 -9.44 14.51
N ASN A 83 27.75 -8.30 13.89
CA ASN A 83 28.90 -7.45 14.23
C ASN A 83 28.69 -6.59 15.49
N ASN A 84 27.44 -6.35 15.90
CA ASN A 84 27.16 -5.71 17.20
C ASN A 84 27.41 -6.71 18.34
N GLU A 85 28.29 -6.34 19.27
CA GLU A 85 28.65 -7.16 20.43
C GLU A 85 27.39 -7.60 21.21
N SER A 86 27.19 -8.91 21.31
CA SER A 86 26.12 -9.58 22.08
C SER A 86 24.67 -9.16 21.76
N PRO A 87 24.11 -9.59 20.61
CA PRO A 87 22.69 -9.34 20.32
C PRO A 87 21.81 -10.00 21.38
N ASN A 88 21.01 -9.20 22.08
CA ASN A 88 20.04 -9.68 23.05
C ASN A 88 18.94 -10.48 22.32
N LEU A 89 19.05 -11.81 22.37
CA LEU A 89 18.14 -12.73 21.67
C LEU A 89 16.68 -12.55 22.11
N ASN A 90 16.43 -12.16 23.36
CA ASN A 90 15.09 -11.92 23.86
C ASN A 90 14.49 -10.66 23.24
N GLN A 91 15.27 -9.59 23.13
CA GLN A 91 14.81 -8.36 22.48
C GLN A 91 14.48 -8.60 21.01
N LEU A 92 15.32 -9.34 20.29
CA LEU A 92 15.06 -9.70 18.90
C LEU A 92 13.78 -10.53 18.76
N SER A 93 13.57 -11.51 19.64
CA SER A 93 12.33 -12.29 19.68
C SER A 93 11.11 -11.43 19.94
N ASN A 94 11.20 -10.46 20.86
CA ASN A 94 10.09 -9.54 21.17
C ASN A 94 9.73 -8.67 19.96
N ILE A 95 10.73 -8.15 19.24
CA ILE A 95 10.51 -7.35 18.03
C ILE A 95 9.80 -8.18 16.95
N ILE A 96 10.25 -9.41 16.70
CA ILE A 96 9.63 -10.30 15.71
C ILE A 96 8.16 -10.57 16.09
N ASN A 97 7.89 -10.86 17.36
CA ASN A 97 6.52 -11.08 17.84
C ASN A 97 5.66 -9.83 17.67
N TYR A 98 6.19 -8.65 17.97
CA TYR A 98 5.49 -7.39 17.78
C TYR A 98 5.12 -7.16 16.30
N LEU A 99 6.06 -7.33 15.38
CA LEU A 99 5.82 -7.14 13.94
C LEU A 99 4.74 -8.10 13.42
N LYS A 100 4.81 -9.37 13.84
CA LYS A 100 3.80 -10.38 13.48
C LYS A 100 2.42 -10.01 14.04
N SER A 101 2.35 -9.61 15.31
CA SER A 101 1.10 -9.18 15.93
C SER A 101 0.52 -7.93 15.26
N GLN A 102 1.37 -6.96 14.88
CA GLN A 102 0.93 -5.76 14.16
C GLN A 102 0.32 -6.11 12.80
N ARG A 103 0.94 -7.03 12.05
CA ARG A 103 0.40 -7.51 10.77
C ARG A 103 -0.97 -8.17 10.95
N ILE A 104 -1.08 -9.10 11.90
CA ILE A 104 -2.34 -9.80 12.21
C ILE A 104 -3.42 -8.80 12.66
N TYR A 105 -3.05 -7.83 13.49
CA TYR A 105 -3.96 -6.78 13.94
C TYR A 105 -4.54 -6.00 12.76
N THR A 106 -3.70 -5.55 11.82
CA THR A 106 -4.17 -4.85 10.62
C THR A 106 -5.12 -5.71 9.80
N GLU A 107 -4.79 -6.99 9.57
CA GLU A 107 -5.67 -7.93 8.84
C GLU A 107 -7.03 -8.12 9.52
N LEU A 108 -7.06 -8.19 10.86
CA LEU A 108 -8.31 -8.31 11.62
C LEU A 108 -9.14 -7.02 11.54
N VAL A 109 -8.49 -5.86 11.65
CA VAL A 109 -9.17 -4.56 11.54
C VAL A 109 -9.83 -4.41 10.17
N GLU A 110 -9.11 -4.75 9.09
CA GLU A 110 -9.67 -4.68 7.72
C GLU A 110 -10.86 -5.63 7.54
N ARG A 111 -10.81 -6.84 8.13
CA ARG A 111 -11.87 -7.84 8.02
C ARG A 111 -13.15 -7.43 8.76
N TYR A 112 -13.01 -6.97 10.00
CA TYR A 112 -14.16 -6.68 10.87
C TYR A 112 -14.63 -5.23 10.77
N ASN A 113 -13.80 -4.32 10.26
CA ASN A 113 -14.16 -2.93 10.01
C ASN A 113 -13.80 -2.49 8.57
N PRO A 114 -14.49 -3.05 7.56
CA PRO A 114 -14.29 -2.65 6.17
C PRO A 114 -14.69 -1.18 5.93
N GLY A 115 -15.51 -0.59 6.82
CA GLY A 115 -15.86 0.83 6.77
C GLY A 115 -14.68 1.76 7.06
N LEU A 116 -13.61 1.29 7.68
CA LEU A 116 -12.42 2.09 7.96
C LEU A 116 -11.68 2.50 6.68
N ALA A 117 -11.52 1.56 5.74
CA ALA A 117 -10.81 1.75 4.49
C ALA A 117 -11.68 2.32 3.35
N MET A 118 -12.99 2.46 3.59
CA MET A 118 -13.91 3.00 2.59
C MET A 118 -13.70 4.49 2.36
N ASP A 119 -13.73 4.89 1.08
CA ASP A 119 -13.72 6.29 0.71
C ASP A 119 -14.96 7.02 1.24
N GLN A 120 -14.86 8.34 1.36
CA GLN A 120 -15.96 9.15 1.86
C GLN A 120 -17.18 9.10 0.95
N GLU A 121 -16.99 9.09 -0.37
CA GLU A 121 -18.10 9.01 -1.33
C GLU A 121 -18.88 7.69 -1.18
N ASP A 122 -18.15 6.59 -1.07
CA ASP A 122 -18.69 5.25 -0.81
C ASP A 122 -19.48 5.17 0.50
N LYS A 123 -18.98 5.82 1.56
CA LYS A 123 -19.69 5.92 2.85
C LYS A 123 -21.01 6.67 2.72
N ILE A 124 -21.00 7.81 2.04
CA ILE A 124 -22.20 8.61 1.80
C ILE A 124 -23.19 7.77 0.98
N ARG A 125 -22.74 7.09 -0.09
CA ARG A 125 -23.58 6.23 -0.94
C ARG A 125 -24.23 5.09 -0.18
N ARG A 126 -23.48 4.37 0.66
CA ARG A 126 -24.04 3.29 1.49
C ARG A 126 -25.03 3.80 2.53
N THR A 127 -24.76 4.98 3.09
CA THR A 127 -25.66 5.62 4.06
C THR A 127 -26.95 6.07 3.40
N ALA A 128 -26.87 6.66 2.20
CA ALA A 128 -28.03 7.01 1.39
C ALA A 128 -28.86 5.77 1.02
N ASN A 129 -28.21 4.69 0.57
CA ASN A 129 -28.89 3.44 0.24
C ASN A 129 -29.61 2.82 1.46
N ARG A 130 -29.08 3.00 2.67
CA ARG A 130 -29.71 2.52 3.91
C ARG A 130 -31.07 3.20 4.17
N VAL A 131 -31.26 4.42 3.70
CA VAL A 131 -32.52 5.17 3.79
C VAL A 131 -33.34 5.14 2.49
N GLY A 132 -32.95 4.31 1.52
CA GLY A 132 -33.63 4.20 0.22
C GLY A 132 -33.36 5.36 -0.75
N LEU A 133 -32.32 6.17 -0.50
CA LEU A 133 -31.89 7.27 -1.38
C LEU A 133 -30.75 6.81 -2.30
N SER A 134 -30.82 7.12 -3.59
CA SER A 134 -29.74 6.89 -4.56
C SER A 134 -28.95 8.17 -4.82
N ILE A 135 -27.62 8.08 -4.80
CA ILE A 135 -26.72 9.19 -5.14
C ILE A 135 -26.32 9.05 -6.61
N PRO A 136 -26.37 10.12 -7.42
CA PRO A 136 -25.89 10.09 -8.79
C PRO A 136 -24.36 9.91 -8.84
N GLU A 137 -23.87 9.12 -9.79
CA GLU A 137 -22.43 8.94 -10.04
C GLU A 137 -21.86 10.26 -10.56
N THR A 138 -20.82 10.80 -9.91
CA THR A 138 -20.04 11.91 -10.44
C THR A 138 -19.21 11.43 -11.62
N LYS A 139 -19.48 11.98 -12.81
CA LYS A 139 -18.69 11.75 -14.03
C LYS A 139 -17.36 12.50 -14.02
#